data_AF-A0A925K0X2-F1
#
_entry.id   AF-A0A925K0X2-F1
#
_cell.length_a   1.000
_cell.length_b   1.000
_cell.length_c   1.000
_cell.angle_alpha   90.00
_cell.angle_beta   90.00
_cell.angle_gamma   90.00
#
_symmetry.space_group_name_H-M   'P 1'
#
loop_
_entity.id
_entity.type
_entity.pdbx_description
1 polymer ?
#
loop_
_entity_poly.entity_id
_entity_poly.type
_entity_poly.pdbx_seq_one_letter_code
_entity_poly.pdbx_strand_id
1 'polypeptide(L)' 'MDCAKSLELLSEFRDGFMADADRVLVSAHLALCPPCMGISKDLDSIVAAAAAFFSADQIAFPDETVIWERVSIKRTVH' A
#
# COMPACT_ATOMS: atom_id res chain seq x y z
N MET A 1 9.37 -10.29 20.87
CA MET A 1 8.61 -9.20 20.24
C MET A 1 7.27 -9.13 20.95
N ASP A 2 6.82 -7.94 21.33
CA ASP A 2 5.48 -7.71 21.86
C ASP A 2 4.51 -7.34 20.73
N CYS A 3 3.22 -7.28 21.04
CA CYS A 3 2.19 -6.97 20.05
C CYS A 3 2.37 -5.55 19.49
N ALA A 4 2.76 -4.57 20.31
CA ALA A 4 2.92 -3.18 19.87
C ALA A 4 3.98 -3.08 18.76
N LYS A 5 5.17 -3.63 19.00
CA LYS A 5 6.26 -3.66 18.02
C LYS A 5 5.90 -4.50 16.79
N SER A 6 5.17 -5.60 16.96
CA SER A 6 4.69 -6.39 15.82
C SER A 6 3.76 -5.57 14.92
N LEU A 7 2.86 -4.77 15.50
CA LEU A 7 1.91 -3.93 14.76
C LEU A 7 2.58 -2.81 13.98
N GLU A 8 3.58 -2.16 14.57
CA GLU A 8 4.38 -1.12 13.89
C GLU A 8 5.06 -1.65 12.62
N LEU A 9 5.47 -2.92 12.64
CA LEU A 9 6.23 -3.56 11.56
C LEU A 9 5.35 -4.29 10.52
N LEU A 10 4.03 -4.37 10.71
CA LEU A 10 3.16 -5.16 9.84
C LEU A 10 3.16 -4.69 8.38
N SER A 11 3.17 -3.37 8.15
CA SER A 11 3.18 -2.81 6.79
C SER A 11 4.48 -3.16 6.06
N GLU A 12 5.62 -2.95 6.70
CA GLU A 12 6.94 -3.31 6.15
C GLU A 12 7.09 -4.82 5.94
N PHE A 13 6.51 -5.62 6.84
CA PHE A 13 6.51 -7.09 6.75
C PHE A 13 5.74 -7.55 5.51
N ARG A 14 4.55 -6.98 5.30
CA ARG A 14 3.70 -7.24 4.16
C ARG A 14 4.36 -6.82 2.84
N ASP A 15 4.94 -5.63 2.82
CA ASP A 15 5.52 -5.05 1.61
C ASP A 15 6.93 -5.60 1.30
N GLY A 16 7.52 -6.38 2.21
CA GLY A 16 8.80 -7.04 2.03
C GLY A 16 10.01 -6.12 2.17
N PHE A 17 9.85 -4.94 2.78
CA PHE A 17 10.93 -3.94 2.95
C PHE A 17 11.76 -4.13 4.22
N MET A 18 11.56 -5.23 4.94
CA MET A 18 12.18 -5.48 6.24
C MET A 18 13.43 -6.34 6.14
N ALA A 19 14.38 -6.13 7.05
CA ALA A 19 15.55 -7.00 7.19
C ALA A 19 15.15 -8.43 7.60
N ASP A 20 15.91 -9.43 7.14
CA ASP A 20 15.59 -10.86 7.38
C ASP A 20 15.43 -11.21 8.86
N ALA A 21 16.25 -10.62 9.74
CA ALA A 21 16.18 -10.86 11.18
C ALA A 21 14.83 -10.42 11.77
N ASP A 22 14.35 -9.22 11.42
CA ASP A 22 13.08 -8.70 11.92
C ASP A 22 11.90 -9.44 11.27
N ARG A 23 12.02 -9.82 9.99
CA ARG A 23 11.02 -10.64 9.30
C ARG A 23 10.79 -11.97 10.00
N VAL A 24 11.85 -12.65 10.43
CA VAL A 24 11.75 -13.89 11.21
C VAL A 24 11.03 -13.65 12.54
N LEU A 25 11.38 -12.58 13.25
CA LEU A 25 10.75 -12.25 14.54
C LEU A 25 9.26 -11.96 14.42
N VAL A 26 8.86 -11.15 13.41
CA VAL A 26 7.45 -10.85 13.14
C VAL A 26 6.72 -12.12 12.73
N SER A 27 7.28 -12.93 11.83
CA SER A 27 6.65 -14.20 11.40
C SER A 27 6.42 -15.17 12.55
N ALA A 28 7.39 -15.29 13.46
CA ALA A 28 7.29 -16.12 14.66
C ALA A 28 6.23 -15.60 15.62
N HIS A 29 6.12 -14.27 15.79
CA HIS A 29 5.09 -13.67 16.62
C HIS A 29 3.69 -13.92 16.04
N LEU A 30 3.49 -13.72 14.73
CA LEU A 30 2.21 -13.97 14.06
C LEU A 30 1.77 -15.43 14.18
N ALA A 31 2.71 -16.38 14.11
CA ALA A 31 2.41 -17.80 14.31
C ALA A 31 1.90 -18.13 15.72
N LEU A 32 2.30 -17.36 16.73
CA LEU A 32 2.00 -17.62 18.14
C LEU A 32 0.92 -16.69 18.73
N CYS A 33 0.58 -15.61 18.03
CA CYS A 33 -0.33 -14.57 18.50
C CYS A 33 -1.54 -14.43 17.57
N PRO A 34 -2.64 -15.16 17.83
CA PRO A 34 -3.85 -15.08 17.01
C PRO A 34 -4.41 -13.66 16.81
N PRO A 35 -4.38 -12.75 17.81
CA PRO A 35 -4.80 -11.36 17.61
C PRO A 35 -3.98 -10.63 16.54
N CYS A 36 -2.65 -10.73 16.58
CA CYS A 36 -1.78 -10.07 15.60
C CYS A 36 -1.91 -10.71 14.21
N MET A 37 -2.10 -12.03 14.15
CA MET A 37 -2.43 -12.73 12.90
C MET A 37 -3.75 -12.24 12.30
N GLY A 38 -4.77 -11.98 13.12
CA GLY A 38 -6.04 -11.40 12.67
C GLY A 38 -5.83 -10.04 12.01
N ILE A 39 -5.10 -9.14 12.68
CA ILE A 39 -4.81 -7.80 12.16
C ILE A 39 -3.98 -7.86 10.86
N SER A 40 -3.02 -8.78 10.76
CA SER A 40 -2.27 -9.01 9.52
C SER A 40 -3.19 -9.40 8.36
N LYS A 41 -4.17 -10.27 8.60
CA LYS A 41 -5.15 -10.68 7.57
C LYS A 41 -6.12 -9.56 7.21
N ASP A 42 -6.52 -8.74 8.17
CA ASP A 42 -7.35 -7.58 7.92
C ASP A 42 -6.60 -6.57 7.03
N LEU A 43 -5.31 -6.34 7.31
CA LEU A 43 -4.46 -5.50 6.47
C LEU A 43 -4.37 -6.03 5.03
N ASP A 44 -4.16 -7.33 4.85
CA ASP A 44 -4.15 -7.96 3.52
C ASP A 44 -5.50 -7.80 2.80
N SER A 45 -6.61 -7.94 3.53
CA SER A 45 -7.96 -7.78 2.98
C SER A 45 -8.24 -6.34 2.55
N ILE A 46 -7.81 -5.35 3.33
CA ILE A 46 -7.93 -3.92 2.99
C ILE A 46 -7.17 -3.63 1.70
N VAL A 47 -5.91 -4.08 1.59
CA VAL A 47 -5.11 -3.79 0.39
C VAL A 47 -5.65 -4.54 -0.84
N ALA A 48 -6.09 -5.79 -0.68
CA ALA A 48 -6.73 -6.54 -1.76
C ALA A 48 -8.01 -5.83 -2.26
N ALA A 49 -8.85 -5.33 -1.35
CA ALA A 49 -10.04 -4.57 -1.70
C ALA A 49 -9.68 -3.27 -2.44
N ALA A 50 -8.70 -2.50 -1.93
CA ALA A 50 -8.23 -1.29 -2.59
C ALA A 50 -7.70 -1.57 -4.01
N ALA A 51 -6.88 -2.61 -4.18
CA ALA A 51 -6.37 -3.02 -5.49
C ALA A 51 -7.48 -3.42 -6.45
N ALA A 52 -8.54 -4.09 -5.97
CA ALA A 52 -9.70 -4.44 -6.77
C ALA A 52 -10.42 -3.18 -7.31
N PHE A 53 -10.60 -2.15 -6.48
CA PHE A 53 -11.18 -0.87 -6.92
C PHE A 53 -10.33 -0.21 -8.02
N PHE A 54 -9.00 -0.15 -7.87
CA PHE A 54 -8.12 0.41 -8.88
C PHE A 54 -8.04 -0.41 -10.19
N SER A 55 -8.29 -1.71 -10.12
CA SER A 55 -8.33 -2.56 -11.31
C SER A 55 -9.63 -2.42 -12.11
N ALA A 56 -10.74 -2.13 -11.41
CA ALA A 56 -12.07 -1.98 -12.00
C ALA A 56 -12.28 -0.57 -12.58
N ASP A 57 -11.82 0.45 -11.86
CA ASP A 57 -11.74 1.82 -12.36
C ASP A 57 -10.37 2.02 -13.02
N GLN A 58 -10.27 1.68 -14.31
CA GLN A 58 -9.25 2.28 -15.17
C GLN A 58 -9.52 3.79 -15.20
N ILE A 59 -9.01 4.51 -14.20
CA ILE A 59 -8.74 5.93 -14.31
C ILE A 59 -7.69 6.01 -15.42
N ALA A 60 -8.16 6.09 -16.66
CA ALA A 60 -7.33 6.48 -17.79
C ALA A 60 -6.83 7.88 -17.43
N PHE A 61 -5.61 7.94 -16.90
CA PHE A 61 -4.95 9.21 -16.68
C PHE A 61 -5.01 9.95 -18.00
N PRO A 62 -5.66 11.13 -18.05
CA PRO A 62 -5.73 11.89 -19.27
C PRO A 62 -4.31 12.15 -19.75
N ASP A 63 -4.08 12.00 -21.04
CA ASP A 63 -2.78 12.27 -21.63
C ASP A 63 -2.32 13.68 -21.22
N GLU A 64 -1.28 13.73 -20.39
CA GLU A 64 -0.78 14.98 -19.84
C GLU A 64 -0.30 15.91 -20.96
N THR A 65 0.17 15.37 -22.08
CA THR A 65 0.57 16.18 -23.24
C THR A 65 -0.62 16.97 -23.80
N VAL A 66 -1.79 16.33 -23.92
CA VAL A 66 -3.04 16.99 -24.37
C VAL A 66 -3.51 18.05 -23.38
N ILE A 67 -3.32 17.82 -22.08
CA ILE A 67 -3.64 18.81 -21.04
C ILE A 67 -2.72 20.03 -21.16
N TRP A 68 -1.41 19.81 -21.25
CA TRP A 68 -0.42 20.89 -21.34
C TRP A 68 -0.52 21.69 -22.63
N GLU A 69 -0.89 21.07 -23.75
CA GLU A 69 -1.19 21.76 -24.99
C GLU A 69 -2.37 22.73 -24.82
N ARG A 70 -3.47 22.29 -24.20
CA ARG A 70 -4.66 23.14 -23.95
C ARG A 70 -4.37 24.33 -23.03
N VAL A 71 -3.52 24.14 -22.01
CA VAL A 71 -3.12 25.21 -21.10
C VAL A 71 -2.20 26.22 -21.80
N SER A 72 -1.26 25.73 -22.61
CA SER A 72 -0.31 26.56 -23.35
C SER A 72 -0.97 27.42 -24.42
N ILE A 73 -1.98 26.89 -25.12
CA ILE A 73 -2.73 27.63 -26.15
C ILE A 73 -3.52 28.82 -25.57
N LYS A 74 -3.96 28.74 -24.31
CA LYS A 74 -4.66 29.85 -23.64
C LYS A 74 -3.73 30.95 -23.14
N ARG A 75 -2.41 30.79 -23.26
CA ARG A 75 -1.41 31.81 -22.91
C ARG A 75 -0.96 32.63 -24.13
N THR A 76 -1.85 32.92 -25.08
CA THR A 76 -1.67 34.09 -25.95
C THR A 76 -2.03 35.34 -25.16
N VAL A 77 -0.97 35.93 -24.62
CA VAL A 77 -0.88 37.25 -23.99
C VAL A 77 -1.56 38.28 -24.88
N HIS A 78 -2.45 39.08 -24.30
CA HIS A 78 -2.93 40.32 -24.90
C HIS A 78 -2.13 41.51 -24.35
#